data_AF-A0A932WBQ0-F1
#
_entry.id   AF-A0A932WBQ0-F1
#
_cell.length_a   1.000
_cell.length_b   1.000
_cell.length_c   1.000
_cell.angle_alpha   90.00
_cell.angle_beta   90.00
_cell.angle_gamma   90.00
#
_symmetry.space_group_name_H-M   'P 1'
#
loop_
_entity.id
_entity.type
_entity.pdbx_description
1 polymer ?
#
loop_
_entity_poly.entity_id
_entity_poly.type
_entity_poly.pdbx_seq_one_letter_code
_entity_poly.pdbx_strand_id
1 'polypeptide(L)'
;RIRNLAGIIIIDLIDMLEEEHRREVMTRLKKAFTRDRVKTNILELTELGLVQMTRQRNRATLESRLKDACPYCSGDGHVLRAEIVAARLYRDILDKSAKAKGELLLVSANPDVARLLLETREASLKELEARQGKRIFVRAEEGMHREKYRIEEAPGQ
;
A
#
# COMPACT_ATOMS: atom_id res chain seq x y z
N ARG A 1 -2.81 -26.94 4.29
CA ARG A 1 -1.76 -27.87 3.80
C ARG A 1 -1.07 -27.37 2.52
N ILE A 2 -1.76 -27.16 1.39
CA ILE A 2 -1.16 -26.79 0.09
C ILE A 2 -0.24 -25.56 0.17
N ARG A 3 -0.66 -24.49 0.86
CA ARG A 3 0.12 -23.24 1.01
C ARG A 3 1.30 -23.35 2.00
N ASN A 4 1.41 -24.46 2.73
CA ASN A 4 2.36 -24.66 3.82
C ASN A 4 2.43 -23.50 4.84
N LEU A 5 1.27 -22.97 5.25
CA LEU A 5 1.16 -21.90 6.26
C LEU A 5 1.68 -22.37 7.63
N ALA A 6 2.32 -21.48 8.38
CA ALA A 6 2.89 -21.77 9.69
C ALA A 6 2.94 -20.50 10.55
N GLY A 7 3.05 -20.69 11.87
CA GLY A 7 2.93 -19.63 12.87
C GLY A 7 1.53 -19.56 13.45
N ILE A 8 1.17 -18.37 13.94
CA ILE A 8 -0.18 -18.07 14.42
C ILE A 8 -1.07 -17.86 13.20
N ILE A 9 -2.22 -18.50 13.19
CA ILE A 9 -3.25 -18.38 12.17
C ILE A 9 -4.54 -18.00 12.88
N ILE A 10 -5.15 -16.92 12.41
CA ILE A 10 -6.47 -16.46 12.86
C ILE A 10 -7.47 -16.82 11.77
N ILE A 11 -8.58 -17.44 12.16
CA ILE A 11 -9.67 -17.79 11.27
C ILE A 11 -10.89 -17.03 11.75
N ASP A 12 -11.41 -16.18 10.88
CA ASP A 12 -12.64 -15.44 11.08
C ASP A 12 -13.81 -16.28 10.54
N LEU A 13 -14.71 -16.72 11.42
CA LEU A 13 -15.87 -17.53 11.07
C LEU A 13 -17.11 -16.64 11.01
N ILE A 14 -18.11 -17.06 10.24
CA ILE A 14 -19.41 -16.38 10.22
C ILE A 14 -20.05 -16.45 11.62
N ASP A 15 -20.70 -15.37 12.03
CA ASP A 15 -21.40 -15.27 13.30
C ASP A 15 -22.46 -16.36 13.47
N MET A 16 -22.41 -17.03 14.62
CA MET A 16 -23.34 -18.10 14.99
C MET A 16 -24.00 -17.76 16.33
N LEU A 17 -25.33 -17.62 16.31
CA LEU A 17 -26.12 -17.31 17.50
C LEU A 17 -26.15 -18.49 18.49
N GLU A 18 -26.33 -19.70 17.95
CA GLU A 18 -26.44 -20.91 18.75
C GLU A 18 -25.06 -21.47 19.13
N GLU A 19 -24.90 -21.84 20.40
CA GLU A 19 -23.66 -22.43 20.89
C GLU A 19 -23.39 -23.82 20.27
N GLU A 20 -24.44 -24.56 19.94
CA GLU A 20 -24.35 -25.88 19.31
C GLU A 20 -23.63 -25.79 17.95
N HIS A 21 -24.01 -24.83 17.10
CA HIS A 21 -23.35 -24.59 15.82
C HIS A 21 -21.86 -24.26 16.00
N ARG A 22 -21.51 -23.42 16.98
CA ARG A 22 -20.10 -23.09 17.30
C ARG A 22 -19.31 -24.35 17.65
N ARG A 23 -19.85 -25.20 18.53
CA ARG A 23 -19.23 -26.47 18.94
C ARG A 23 -19.08 -27.43 17.76
N GLU A 24 -20.09 -27.50 16.89
CA GLU A 24 -20.04 -28.37 15.71
C GLU A 24 -18.94 -27.95 14.74
N VAL A 25 -18.86 -26.65 14.42
CA VAL A 25 -17.81 -26.10 13.54
C VAL A 25 -16.43 -26.35 14.14
N MET A 26 -16.24 -26.10 15.43
CA MET A 26 -14.98 -26.37 16.12
C MET A 26 -14.59 -27.85 16.09
N THR A 27 -15.55 -28.75 16.29
CA THR A 27 -15.33 -30.20 16.23
C THR A 27 -14.93 -30.64 14.82
N ARG A 28 -15.62 -30.15 13.79
CA ARG A 28 -15.31 -30.43 12.39
C ARG A 28 -13.93 -29.88 12.00
N LEU A 29 -13.59 -28.68 12.47
CA LEU A 29 -12.29 -28.05 12.24
C LEU A 29 -11.17 -28.90 12.85
N LYS A 30 -11.26 -29.23 14.15
CA LYS A 30 -10.29 -30.10 14.84
C LYS A 30 -10.13 -31.44 14.13
N LYS A 31 -11.25 -32.09 13.76
CA LYS A 31 -11.25 -33.35 13.01
C LYS A 31 -10.54 -33.23 11.66
N ALA A 32 -10.73 -32.15 10.91
CA ALA A 32 -10.06 -31.94 9.63
C ALA A 32 -8.53 -31.82 9.76
N PHE A 33 -8.05 -31.23 10.86
CA PHE A 33 -6.62 -31.07 11.13
C PHE A 33 -5.93 -32.33 11.70
N THR A 34 -6.67 -33.35 12.16
CA THR A 34 -6.08 -34.64 12.58
C THR A 34 -5.24 -35.32 11.49
N ARG A 35 -5.53 -35.03 10.21
CA ARG A 35 -4.78 -35.55 9.05
C ARG A 35 -3.62 -34.65 8.61
N ASP A 36 -3.35 -33.55 9.32
CA ASP A 36 -2.16 -32.73 9.06
C ASP A 36 -0.94 -33.39 9.71
N ARG A 37 0.14 -33.54 8.94
CA ARG A 37 1.39 -34.16 9.41
C ARG A 37 2.23 -33.21 10.27
N VAL A 38 1.85 -31.94 10.29
CA VAL A 38 2.54 -30.88 11.04
C VAL A 38 1.81 -30.66 12.36
N LYS A 39 2.55 -30.48 13.45
CA LYS A 39 1.98 -30.18 14.77
C LYS A 39 1.11 -28.92 14.70
N THR A 40 -0.15 -29.06 15.08
CA THR A 40 -1.13 -27.98 15.15
C THR A 40 -1.75 -27.91 16.53
N ASN A 41 -1.96 -26.70 17.04
CA ASN A 41 -2.76 -26.45 18.23
C ASN A 41 -3.92 -25.53 17.84
N ILE A 42 -5.16 -25.91 18.13
CA ILE A 42 -6.36 -25.13 17.80
C ILE A 42 -7.04 -24.77 19.12
N LEU A 43 -7.18 -23.49 19.39
CA LEU A 43 -7.88 -22.96 20.56
C LEU A 43 -9.39 -22.84 20.25
N GLU A 44 -10.20 -22.70 21.29
CA GLU A 44 -11.63 -22.43 21.15
C GLU A 44 -11.90 -21.07 20.49
N LEU A 45 -13.15 -20.88 20.08
CA LEU A 45 -13.64 -19.60 19.56
C LEU A 45 -13.48 -18.51 20.64
N THR A 46 -12.92 -17.36 20.29
CA THR A 46 -12.85 -16.22 21.19
C THR A 46 -14.22 -15.55 21.34
N GLU A 47 -14.33 -14.66 22.34
CA GLU A 47 -15.50 -13.79 22.49
C GLU A 47 -15.75 -12.89 21.27
N LEU A 48 -14.69 -12.62 20.47
CA LEU A 48 -14.77 -11.87 19.22
C LEU A 48 -15.17 -12.74 18.00
N GLY A 49 -15.49 -14.02 18.19
CA GLY A 49 -15.86 -14.92 17.09
C GLY A 49 -14.67 -15.47 16.29
N LEU A 50 -13.44 -15.27 16.75
CA LEU A 50 -12.23 -15.70 16.04
C LEU A 50 -11.73 -17.05 16.55
N VAL A 51 -11.28 -17.92 15.66
CA VAL A 51 -10.52 -19.12 16.03
C VAL A 51 -9.03 -18.83 15.93
N GLN A 52 -8.31 -19.09 17.01
CA GLN A 52 -6.85 -18.99 17.03
C GLN A 52 -6.23 -20.38 16.92
N MET A 53 -5.24 -20.53 16.05
CA MET A 53 -4.45 -21.76 15.99
C MET A 53 -2.98 -21.49 15.75
N THR A 54 -2.11 -22.40 16.18
CA THR A 54 -0.71 -22.41 15.80
C THR A 54 -0.39 -23.64 14.97
N ARG A 55 0.44 -23.48 13.94
CA ARG A 55 0.94 -24.57 13.10
C ARG A 55 2.45 -24.46 13.00
N GLN A 56 3.18 -25.53 13.36
CA GLN A 56 4.64 -25.52 13.36
C GLN A 56 5.21 -25.26 11.96
N ARG A 57 6.34 -24.53 11.89
CA ARG A 57 7.06 -24.29 10.63
C ARG A 57 8.07 -25.39 10.41
N ASN A 58 7.86 -26.21 9.37
CA ASN A 58 8.78 -27.30 9.03
C ASN A 58 9.58 -27.04 7.75
N ARG A 59 9.09 -26.13 6.89
CA ARG A 59 9.69 -25.77 5.59
C ARG A 59 9.29 -24.34 5.22
N ALA A 60 9.96 -23.75 4.23
CA ALA A 60 9.56 -22.51 3.57
C ALA A 60 8.09 -22.57 3.12
N THR A 61 7.37 -21.44 3.22
CA THR A 61 5.97 -21.36 2.79
C THR A 61 5.91 -21.41 1.26
N LEU A 62 4.72 -21.69 0.72
CA LEU A 62 4.55 -21.64 -0.74
C LEU A 62 4.81 -20.23 -1.28
N GLU A 63 4.39 -19.21 -0.53
CA GLU A 63 4.59 -17.81 -0.87
C GLU A 63 6.06 -17.45 -0.98
N SER A 64 6.90 -17.81 0.00
CA SER A 64 8.33 -17.47 -0.03
C SER A 64 9.11 -18.19 -1.13
N ARG A 65 8.48 -19.16 -1.82
CA ARG A 65 9.07 -19.87 -2.95
C ARG A 65 8.59 -19.36 -4.31
N LEU A 66 7.41 -18.74 -4.36
CA LEU A 66 6.75 -18.36 -5.60
C LEU A 66 6.69 -16.84 -5.81
N LYS A 67 6.92 -16.04 -4.77
CA LYS A 67 6.76 -14.59 -4.83
C LYS A 67 8.00 -13.87 -4.34
N ASP A 68 8.30 -12.76 -5.01
CA ASP A 68 9.17 -11.72 -4.50
C ASP A 68 8.37 -10.67 -3.73
N ALA A 69 9.08 -9.85 -2.95
CA ALA A 69 8.47 -8.69 -2.31
C ALA A 69 7.93 -7.72 -3.36
N CYS A 70 6.74 -7.16 -3.13
CA CYS A 70 6.17 -6.17 -4.05
C CYS A 70 7.10 -4.95 -4.13
N PRO A 71 7.65 -4.60 -5.31
CA PRO A 71 8.58 -3.49 -5.46
C PRO A 71 7.89 -2.11 -5.33
N TYR A 72 6.56 -2.11 -5.19
CA TYR A 72 5.72 -0.93 -5.21
C TYR A 72 5.22 -0.59 -3.80
N CYS A 73 4.40 -1.45 -3.20
CA CYS A 73 3.81 -1.21 -1.89
C CYS A 73 4.61 -1.81 -0.72
N SER A 74 5.73 -2.50 -0.97
CA SER A 74 6.52 -3.18 0.07
C SER A 74 5.71 -4.12 0.97
N GLY A 75 4.60 -4.66 0.46
CA GLY A 75 3.70 -5.56 1.22
C GLY A 75 2.47 -4.89 1.85
N ASP A 76 2.31 -3.56 1.72
CA ASP A 76 1.15 -2.82 2.26
C ASP A 76 -0.17 -3.14 1.53
N GLY A 77 -0.08 -3.70 0.31
CA GLY A 77 -1.24 -4.02 -0.53
C GLY A 77 -1.96 -2.81 -1.13
N HIS A 78 -1.56 -1.60 -0.76
CA HIS A 78 -2.17 -0.36 -1.19
C HIS A 78 -1.11 0.67 -1.58
N VAL A 79 -1.55 1.67 -2.32
CA VAL A 79 -0.79 2.87 -2.64
C VAL A 79 -1.72 4.07 -2.70
N LEU A 80 -1.24 5.23 -2.30
CA LEU A 80 -1.92 6.50 -2.31
C LEU A 80 -2.50 6.77 -3.69
N ARG A 81 -3.75 7.24 -3.67
CA ARG A 81 -4.44 7.74 -4.84
C ARG A 81 -3.68 8.90 -5.48
N ALA A 82 -3.70 8.96 -6.81
CA ALA A 82 -2.92 9.93 -7.56
C ALA A 82 -3.30 11.38 -7.22
N GLU A 83 -4.56 11.64 -6.90
CA GLU A 83 -5.09 12.93 -6.45
C GLU A 83 -4.46 13.37 -5.12
N ILE A 84 -4.24 12.43 -4.20
CA ILE A 84 -3.59 12.71 -2.92
C ILE A 84 -2.11 13.05 -3.13
N VAL A 85 -1.44 12.32 -4.03
CA VAL A 85 -0.05 12.61 -4.38
C VAL A 85 0.06 13.94 -5.12
N ALA A 86 -0.82 14.24 -6.07
CA ALA A 86 -0.85 15.53 -6.77
C ALA A 86 -1.07 16.70 -5.82
N ALA A 87 -1.95 16.55 -4.82
CA ALA A 87 -2.15 17.56 -3.78
C ALA A 87 -0.92 17.74 -2.89
N ARG A 88 -0.18 16.67 -2.58
CA ARG A 88 1.11 16.75 -1.86
C ARG A 88 2.16 17.45 -2.70
N LEU A 89 2.32 17.02 -3.95
CA LEU A 89 3.25 17.61 -4.90
C LEU A 89 3.00 19.12 -5.08
N TYR A 90 1.74 19.54 -5.21
CA TYR A 90 1.41 20.97 -5.31
C TYR A 90 1.87 21.78 -4.08
N ARG A 91 1.69 21.24 -2.86
CA ARG A 91 2.19 21.89 -1.64
C ARG A 91 3.71 21.99 -1.63
N ASP A 92 4.40 20.92 -2.04
CA ASP A 92 5.86 20.92 -2.09
C ASP A 92 6.38 21.88 -3.17
N ILE A 93 5.66 22.05 -4.28
CA ILE A 93 5.95 23.08 -5.29
C ILE A 93 5.81 24.48 -4.69
N LEU A 94 4.73 24.76 -3.93
CA LEU A 94 4.57 26.05 -3.24
C LEU A 94 5.76 26.36 -2.33
N ASP A 95 6.12 25.42 -1.46
CA ASP A 95 7.22 25.59 -0.51
C ASP A 95 8.56 25.75 -1.20
N LYS A 96 8.82 24.98 -2.26
CA LYS A 96 10.09 25.01 -2.98
C LYS A 96 10.20 26.24 -3.88
N SER A 97 9.11 26.67 -4.52
CA SER A 97 9.06 27.91 -5.30
C SER A 97 9.33 29.15 -4.45
N ALA A 98 8.94 29.17 -3.17
CA ALA A 98 9.25 30.28 -2.28
C ALA A 98 10.74 30.36 -1.91
N LYS A 99 11.44 29.22 -1.87
CA LYS A 99 12.84 29.10 -1.41
C LYS A 99 13.87 29.06 -2.53
N ALA A 100 13.45 28.68 -3.73
CA ALA A 100 14.33 28.51 -4.88
C ALA A 100 15.02 29.83 -5.25
N LYS A 101 16.23 29.76 -5.78
CA LYS A 101 16.95 30.92 -6.34
C LYS A 101 16.89 30.94 -7.87
N GLY A 102 16.74 29.76 -8.49
CA GLY A 102 16.59 29.63 -9.92
C GLY A 102 15.26 30.18 -10.46
N GLU A 103 15.28 30.55 -11.73
CA GLU A 103 14.11 31.04 -12.48
C GLU A 103 13.21 29.91 -12.97
N LEU A 104 13.69 28.66 -12.98
CA LEU A 104 12.98 27.49 -13.49
C LEU A 104 12.95 26.36 -12.46
N LEU A 105 11.75 25.83 -12.21
CA LEU A 105 11.51 24.60 -11.46
C LEU A 105 11.06 23.48 -12.40
N LEU A 106 11.84 22.41 -12.45
CA LEU A 106 11.49 21.17 -13.13
C LEU A 106 10.80 20.22 -12.15
N VAL A 107 9.54 19.91 -12.42
CA VAL A 107 8.74 18.97 -11.63
C VAL A 107 8.59 17.68 -12.44
N SER A 108 9.18 16.59 -11.96
CA SER A 108 9.03 15.26 -12.56
C SER A 108 8.16 14.37 -11.68
N ALA A 109 7.10 13.80 -12.24
CA ALA A 109 6.19 12.91 -11.52
C ALA A 109 5.71 11.76 -12.41
N ASN A 110 5.15 10.72 -11.79
CA ASN A 110 4.44 9.67 -12.52
C ASN A 110 3.34 10.28 -13.44
N PRO A 111 3.07 9.70 -14.64
CA PRO A 111 2.14 10.27 -15.60
C PRO A 111 0.74 10.57 -15.04
N ASP A 112 0.19 9.70 -14.19
CA ASP A 112 -1.13 9.92 -13.60
C ASP A 112 -1.14 11.14 -12.67
N VAL A 113 -0.07 11.32 -11.90
CA VAL A 113 0.08 12.45 -10.96
C VAL A 113 0.33 13.74 -11.72
N ALA A 114 1.20 13.72 -12.73
CA ALA A 114 1.48 14.88 -13.57
C ALA A 114 0.22 15.35 -14.29
N ARG A 115 -0.54 14.42 -14.89
CA ARG A 115 -1.82 14.73 -15.55
C ARG A 115 -2.80 15.37 -14.57
N LEU A 116 -3.05 14.72 -13.43
CA LEU A 116 -3.99 15.24 -12.42
C LEU A 116 -3.57 16.59 -11.86
N LEU A 117 -2.27 16.81 -11.64
CA LEU A 117 -1.77 18.11 -11.19
C LEU A 117 -2.11 19.19 -12.21
N LEU A 118 -1.86 18.94 -13.50
CA LEU A 118 -2.17 19.90 -14.55
C LEU A 118 -3.69 20.11 -14.67
N GLU A 119 -4.49 19.06 -14.77
CA GLU A 119 -5.95 19.16 -14.88
C GLU A 119 -6.60 19.92 -13.72
N THR A 120 -6.12 19.72 -12.49
CA THR A 120 -6.77 20.28 -11.29
C THR A 120 -6.15 21.58 -10.78
N ARG A 121 -4.90 21.89 -11.15
CA ARG A 121 -4.13 23.03 -10.58
C ARG A 121 -3.45 23.92 -11.62
N GLU A 122 -3.73 23.78 -12.91
CA GLU A 122 -3.12 24.63 -13.95
C GLU A 122 -3.22 26.13 -13.64
N ALA A 123 -4.42 26.62 -13.30
CA ALA A 123 -4.63 28.02 -12.97
C ALA A 123 -3.80 28.46 -11.75
N SER A 124 -3.75 27.63 -10.70
CA SER A 124 -2.99 27.93 -9.49
C SER A 124 -1.48 27.88 -9.71
N LEU A 125 -0.99 27.01 -10.59
CA LEU A 125 0.41 26.97 -10.99
C LEU A 125 0.79 28.24 -11.76
N LYS A 126 -0.04 28.68 -12.72
CA LYS A 126 0.18 29.93 -13.46
C LYS A 126 0.21 31.17 -12.56
N GLU A 127 -0.69 31.23 -11.58
CA GLU A 127 -0.70 32.31 -10.58
C GLU A 127 0.58 32.29 -9.73
N LEU A 128 1.03 31.11 -9.32
CA LEU A 128 2.27 30.94 -8.57
C LEU A 128 3.49 31.37 -9.39
N GLU A 129 3.55 31.00 -10.67
CA GLU A 129 4.60 31.44 -11.59
C GLU A 129 4.67 32.97 -11.68
N ALA A 130 3.51 33.62 -11.88
CA ALA A 130 3.42 35.08 -11.95
C ALA A 130 3.82 35.77 -10.63
N ARG A 131 3.40 35.22 -9.48
CA ARG A 131 3.70 35.79 -8.17
C ARG A 131 5.17 35.65 -7.77
N GLN A 132 5.80 34.53 -8.11
CA GLN A 132 7.18 34.23 -7.71
C GLN A 132 8.21 34.63 -8.78
N GLY A 133 7.77 35.03 -9.98
CA GLY A 133 8.66 35.33 -11.11
C GLY A 133 9.44 34.09 -11.58
N LYS A 134 8.83 32.90 -11.51
CA LYS A 134 9.48 31.62 -11.81
C LYS A 134 8.64 30.82 -12.78
N ARG A 135 9.29 30.04 -13.63
CA ARG A 135 8.63 29.06 -14.50
C ARG A 135 8.59 27.71 -13.82
N ILE A 136 7.47 27.00 -13.95
CA ILE A 136 7.26 25.65 -13.41
C ILE A 136 6.97 24.73 -14.59
N PHE A 137 7.91 23.84 -14.89
CA PHE A 137 7.75 22.86 -15.96
C PHE A 137 7.41 21.50 -15.36
N VAL A 138 6.20 21.01 -15.62
CA VAL A 138 5.75 19.68 -15.17
C VAL A 138 5.99 18.67 -16.28
N ARG A 139 6.74 17.61 -15.96
CA ARG A 139 7.08 16.49 -16.83
C ARG A 139 6.55 15.17 -16.26
N ALA A 140 5.93 14.37 -17.12
CA ALA A 140 5.63 12.98 -16.84
C ALA A 140 6.88 12.10 -17.05
N GLU A 141 7.21 11.27 -16.06
CA GLU A 141 8.32 10.31 -16.10
C GLU A 141 7.79 8.88 -16.01
N GLU A 142 7.91 8.14 -17.12
CA GLU A 142 7.51 6.74 -17.16
C GLU A 142 8.37 5.89 -16.22
N GLY A 143 7.75 4.88 -15.60
CA GLY A 143 8.42 4.01 -14.62
C GLY A 143 8.66 4.64 -13.25
N MET A 144 8.42 5.94 -13.06
CA MET A 144 8.44 6.55 -11.73
C MET A 144 7.29 6.02 -10.88
N HIS A 145 7.59 5.63 -9.64
CA HIS A 145 6.58 5.20 -8.68
C HIS A 145 5.54 6.31 -8.46
N ARG A 146 4.24 6.01 -8.45
CA ARG A 146 3.16 7.01 -8.37
C ARG A 146 3.26 7.93 -7.17
N GLU A 147 3.78 7.43 -6.05
CA GLU A 147 3.96 8.23 -4.83
C GLU A 147 5.26 9.03 -4.78
N LYS A 148 6.13 8.89 -5.77
CA LYS A 148 7.38 9.62 -5.87
C LYS A 148 7.25 10.73 -6.91
N TYR A 149 7.95 11.83 -6.64
CA TYR A 149 8.13 12.94 -7.54
C TYR A 149 9.45 13.64 -7.20
N ARG A 150 9.99 14.40 -8.15
CA ARG A 150 11.17 15.25 -7.96
C ARG A 150 10.83 16.68 -8.37
N ILE A 151 11.37 17.63 -7.63
CA ILE A 151 11.29 19.06 -7.95
C ILE A 151 12.74 19.56 -7.94
N GLU A 152 13.24 20.05 -9.05
CA GLU A 152 14.64 20.45 -9.24
C GLU A 152 14.70 21.90 -9.73
N GLU A 153 15.69 22.67 -9.25
CA GLU A 153 15.99 23.99 -9.82
C GLU A 153 16.86 23.77 -11.05
N ALA A 154 16.46 24.35 -12.17
CA ALA A 154 17.26 24.39 -13.38
C ALA A 154 17.69 25.84 -13.66
N PRO A 155 18.92 26.09 -14.13
CA PRO A 155 19.28 27.41 -14.63
C PRO A 155 18.35 27.74 -15.81
N GLY A 156 17.71 28.91 -15.75
CA GLY A 156 16.97 29.45 -16.89
C GLY A 156 17.92 29.58 -18.07
N GLN A 157 17.53 29.07 -19.24
CA GLN A 157 18.21 29.35 -20.50
C GLN A 157 17.96 30.79 -20.94
#